data_AF-A0A813FK13-F1
#
_entry.id   AF-A0A813FK13-F1
#
_cell.length_a   1.000
_cell.length_b   1.000
_cell.length_c   1.000
_cell.angle_alpha   90.00
_cell.angle_beta   90.00
_cell.angle_gamma   90.00
#
_symmetry.space_group_name_H-M   'P 1'
#
loop_
_entity.id
_entity.type
_entity.pdbx_description
1 polymer ?
#
loop_
_entity_poly.entity_id
_entity_poly.type
_entity_poly.pdbx_seq_one_letter_code
_entity_poly.pdbx_strand_id
1 'polypeptide(L)'
;MESSANSNIQFRRTFLNFVDQENPAEGKPRTRSAPPISADAANDKDSHITRYLSSLEERAGQLSFKNSSSDQQLVEQLAGLSRHASSAPVCERIIHTRSDKKRATPPKDSSQPRSSTALFTSRTASDSFWEAQQRSGTVSCPGNSSEYKELCSALYSAPSLRRASTEPRQPWADMSEGECVNFLPSKGSAGHPELCKRPCVLFVAETCKSGSACGYCHMPHDKLRPVNLDRKNRTLLRSMPVDERLAVLLPVIREQAAGSGLMAEIATDVATLEQRAKCKLLASTRTTSTDLSGSERSVEVSRKQLSRLRSMLRKMSLSSLLRLAHHEASKRDEVDGTDNQVEAKRRLEHKS
;
A
#
# COMPACT_ATOMS: atom_id res chain seq x y z
N MET A 1 31.26 -51.73 19.32
CA MET A 1 32.15 -50.60 19.64
C MET A 1 32.08 -49.71 18.41
N GLU A 2 31.42 -48.56 18.33
CA GLU A 2 30.94 -47.50 19.25
C GLU A 2 29.59 -47.02 18.64
N SER A 3 28.42 -47.01 19.29
CA SER A 3 27.87 -46.21 20.39
C SER A 3 27.98 -44.68 20.28
N SER A 4 26.81 -44.05 20.11
CA SER A 4 26.42 -42.68 20.52
C SER A 4 26.95 -41.52 19.64
N ALA A 5 26.18 -40.49 19.29
CA ALA A 5 25.12 -39.82 20.05
C ALA A 5 24.02 -39.23 19.13
N ASN A 6 22.77 -39.54 19.45
CA ASN A 6 21.58 -38.98 18.81
C ASN A 6 21.07 -37.85 19.72
N SER A 7 21.40 -36.60 19.43
CA SER A 7 20.99 -35.44 20.22
C SER A 7 19.55 -35.04 19.89
N ASN A 8 18.62 -35.57 20.68
CA ASN A 8 17.20 -35.22 20.69
C ASN A 8 17.02 -33.82 21.30
N ILE A 9 16.94 -32.79 20.44
CA ILE A 9 16.65 -31.42 20.86
C ILE A 9 15.14 -31.31 21.12
N GLN A 10 14.72 -31.55 22.36
CA GLN A 10 13.39 -31.21 22.83
C GLN A 10 13.27 -29.68 22.98
N PHE A 11 12.59 -29.03 22.04
CA PHE A 11 12.10 -27.67 22.22
C PHE A 11 10.96 -27.67 23.26
N ARG A 12 11.31 -27.45 24.53
CA ARG A 12 10.34 -27.07 25.56
C ARG A 12 9.80 -25.68 25.23
N ARG A 13 8.62 -25.64 24.61
CA ARG A 13 7.79 -24.45 24.47
C ARG A 13 7.24 -24.11 25.86
N THR A 14 7.96 -23.28 26.62
CA THR A 14 7.38 -22.62 27.80
C THR A 14 6.32 -21.63 27.30
N PHE A 15 5.07 -22.07 27.32
CA PHE A 15 3.92 -21.18 27.26
C PHE A 15 3.96 -20.28 28.50
N LEU A 16 4.23 -19.00 28.29
CA LEU A 16 3.90 -17.97 29.27
C LEU A 16 2.39 -17.93 29.39
N ASN A 17 1.86 -18.64 30.38
CA ASN A 17 0.51 -18.43 30.90
C ASN A 17 0.51 -17.04 31.55
N PHE A 18 0.08 -16.03 30.79
CA PHE A 18 -0.44 -14.80 31.38
C PHE A 18 -1.79 -15.18 32.00
N VAL A 19 -1.75 -15.56 33.28
CA VAL A 19 -2.92 -15.58 34.13
C VAL A 19 -3.24 -14.12 34.41
N ASP A 20 -4.36 -13.65 33.88
CA ASP A 20 -5.00 -12.41 34.28
C ASP A 20 -5.39 -12.55 35.77
N GLN A 21 -4.48 -12.15 36.66
CA GLN A 21 -4.83 -11.82 38.04
C GLN A 21 -5.50 -10.44 38.02
N GLU A 22 -6.80 -10.44 37.76
CA GLU A 22 -7.66 -9.33 38.16
C GLU A 22 -7.60 -9.21 39.68
N ASN A 23 -6.91 -8.18 40.15
CA ASN A 23 -6.80 -7.81 41.54
C ASN A 23 -7.83 -6.67 41.75
N PRO A 24 -9.00 -6.92 42.37
CA PRO A 24 -9.95 -5.88 42.70
C PRO A 24 -9.44 -5.12 43.93
N ALA A 25 -8.44 -4.26 43.73
CA ALA A 25 -8.10 -3.26 44.72
C ALA A 25 -9.23 -2.23 44.76
N GLU A 26 -10.07 -2.34 45.81
CA GLU A 26 -11.08 -1.38 46.22
C GLU A 26 -10.44 0.00 46.49
N GLY A 27 -10.17 0.74 45.42
CA GLY A 27 -9.83 2.15 45.48
C GLY A 27 -11.09 2.96 45.74
N LYS A 28 -11.35 3.29 47.01
CA LYS A 28 -12.38 4.27 47.39
C LYS A 28 -12.23 5.52 46.52
N PRO A 29 -13.26 5.94 45.77
CA PRO A 29 -13.21 7.14 44.97
C PRO A 29 -13.00 8.34 45.90
N ARG A 30 -11.83 8.97 45.81
CA ARG A 30 -11.61 10.30 46.38
C ARG A 30 -12.53 11.26 45.63
N THR A 31 -13.67 11.57 46.25
CA THR A 31 -14.55 12.67 45.88
C THR A 31 -13.74 13.96 45.96
N ARG A 32 -13.13 14.35 44.84
CA ARG A 32 -12.68 15.73 44.66
C ARG A 32 -13.94 16.55 44.52
N SER A 33 -14.28 17.26 45.60
CA SER A 33 -15.30 18.30 45.62
C SER A 33 -15.12 19.19 44.39
N ALA A 34 -16.10 19.15 43.48
CA ALA A 34 -16.13 20.05 42.35
C ALA A 34 -16.20 21.48 42.88
N PRO A 35 -15.36 22.41 42.40
CA PRO A 35 -15.51 23.81 42.75
C PRO A 35 -16.91 24.29 42.32
N PRO A 36 -17.56 25.18 43.10
CA PRO A 36 -18.87 25.70 42.74
C PRO A 36 -18.78 26.39 41.38
N ILE A 37 -19.54 25.85 40.41
CA ILE A 37 -19.73 26.47 39.11
C ILE A 37 -20.56 27.73 39.34
N SER A 38 -19.93 28.89 39.27
CA SER A 38 -20.65 30.16 39.27
C SER A 38 -21.55 30.22 38.03
N ALA A 39 -22.83 30.51 38.25
CA ALA A 39 -23.85 30.56 37.20
C ALA A 39 -23.61 31.70 36.17
N ASP A 40 -22.65 32.57 36.42
CA ASP A 40 -22.38 33.75 35.59
C ASP A 40 -21.50 33.47 34.36
N ALA A 41 -20.91 32.27 34.25
CA ALA A 41 -20.03 31.90 33.13
C ALA A 41 -20.77 31.35 31.88
N ALA A 42 -22.10 31.22 31.93
CA ALA A 42 -22.88 30.73 30.80
C ALA A 42 -23.10 31.79 29.71
N ASN A 43 -23.14 33.07 30.07
CA ASN A 43 -23.39 34.16 29.12
C ASN A 43 -22.17 34.58 28.28
N ASP A 44 -20.95 34.21 28.68
CA ASP A 44 -19.74 34.65 27.96
C ASP A 44 -19.37 33.73 26.77
N LYS A 45 -19.89 32.50 26.74
CA LYS A 45 -19.61 31.56 25.65
C LYS A 45 -20.38 31.93 24.37
N ASP A 46 -21.59 32.45 24.52
CA ASP A 46 -22.40 32.88 23.38
C ASP A 46 -21.87 34.16 22.74
N SER A 47 -21.24 35.03 23.54
CA SER A 47 -20.58 36.25 23.05
C SER A 47 -19.40 35.90 22.12
N HIS A 48 -18.60 34.90 22.48
CA HIS A 48 -17.44 34.46 21.69
C HIS A 48 -17.85 33.76 20.39
N ILE A 49 -18.88 32.90 20.43
CA ILE A 49 -19.39 32.22 19.23
C ILE A 49 -19.94 33.24 18.23
N THR A 50 -20.75 34.20 18.70
CA THR A 50 -21.33 35.23 17.84
C THR A 50 -20.25 36.09 17.19
N ARG A 51 -19.23 36.50 17.95
CA ARG A 51 -18.08 37.27 17.43
C ARG A 51 -17.27 36.50 16.38
N TYR A 52 -17.11 35.20 16.57
CA TYR A 52 -16.42 34.34 15.61
C TYR A 52 -17.21 34.17 14.30
N LEU A 53 -18.54 34.01 14.38
CA LEU A 53 -19.41 33.90 13.20
C LEU A 53 -19.42 35.20 12.39
N SER A 54 -19.55 36.38 13.02
CA SER A 54 -19.45 37.65 12.29
C SER A 54 -18.09 37.84 11.60
N SER A 55 -16.99 37.42 12.23
CA SER A 55 -15.65 37.47 11.62
C SER A 55 -15.48 36.51 10.43
N LEU A 56 -16.25 35.41 10.38
CA LEU A 56 -16.27 34.51 9.22
C LEU A 56 -17.08 35.10 8.05
N GLU A 57 -18.23 35.71 8.33
CA GLU A 57 -19.04 36.38 7.30
C GLU A 57 -18.30 37.55 6.64
N GLU A 58 -17.59 38.36 7.43
CA GLU A 58 -16.80 39.47 6.90
C GLU A 58 -15.67 38.99 5.96
N ARG A 59 -14.98 37.91 6.34
CA ARG A 59 -13.94 37.29 5.49
C ARG A 59 -14.52 36.69 4.21
N ALA A 60 -15.70 36.09 4.28
CA ALA A 60 -16.39 35.56 3.10
C ALA A 60 -16.77 36.69 2.13
N GLY A 61 -17.26 37.83 2.64
CA GLY A 61 -17.56 39.02 1.84
C GLY A 61 -16.34 39.59 1.12
N GLN A 62 -15.18 39.65 1.79
CA GLN A 62 -13.94 40.14 1.18
C GLN A 62 -13.41 39.24 0.06
N LEU A 63 -13.67 37.93 0.11
CA LEU A 63 -13.31 37.00 -0.97
C LEU A 63 -14.25 37.15 -2.17
N SER A 64 -15.53 37.45 -1.94
CA SER A 64 -16.50 37.64 -3.03
C SER A 64 -16.21 38.88 -3.88
N PHE A 65 -15.63 39.95 -3.31
CA PHE A 65 -15.30 41.17 -4.05
C PHE A 65 -14.00 41.09 -4.85
N LYS A 66 -13.08 40.18 -4.52
CA LYS A 66 -11.78 40.07 -5.21
C LYS A 66 -11.82 39.21 -6.48
N ASN A 67 -12.83 38.36 -6.64
CA ASN A 67 -12.92 37.48 -7.81
C ASN A 67 -13.66 38.11 -8.99
N SER A 68 -14.42 39.21 -8.81
CA SER A 68 -15.21 39.79 -9.90
C SER A 68 -14.39 40.53 -10.96
N SER A 69 -13.21 41.09 -10.61
CA SER A 69 -12.40 41.85 -11.56
C SER A 69 -11.41 41.01 -12.36
N SER A 70 -10.92 39.90 -11.82
CA SER A 70 -9.92 39.04 -12.49
C SER A 70 -10.55 37.95 -13.35
N ASP A 71 -11.72 37.44 -12.96
CA ASP A 71 -12.41 36.39 -13.71
C ASP A 71 -13.05 36.91 -15.00
N GLN A 72 -13.48 38.19 -15.05
CA GLN A 72 -13.98 38.79 -16.30
C GLN A 72 -12.88 38.90 -17.38
N GLN A 73 -11.64 39.22 -17.01
CA GLN A 73 -10.53 39.26 -17.97
C GLN A 73 -10.15 37.88 -18.52
N LEU A 74 -10.24 36.82 -17.70
CA LEU A 74 -9.94 35.45 -18.14
C LEU A 74 -11.01 34.90 -19.09
N VAL A 75 -12.28 35.21 -18.85
CA VAL A 75 -13.38 34.80 -19.73
C VAL A 75 -13.27 35.49 -21.10
N GLU A 76 -12.84 36.75 -21.14
CA GLU A 76 -12.66 37.50 -22.40
C GLU A 76 -11.41 37.03 -23.18
N GLN A 77 -10.32 36.66 -22.50
CA GLN A 77 -9.15 36.06 -23.14
C GLN A 77 -9.44 34.66 -23.73
N LEU A 78 -10.27 33.84 -23.08
CA LEU A 78 -10.65 32.52 -23.60
C LEU A 78 -11.62 32.62 -24.79
N ALA A 79 -12.49 33.65 -24.83
CA ALA A 79 -13.39 33.88 -25.96
C ALA A 79 -12.64 34.33 -27.24
N GLY A 80 -11.45 34.93 -27.11
CA GLY A 80 -10.60 35.32 -28.25
C GLY A 80 -9.92 34.13 -28.95
N LEU A 81 -9.52 33.11 -28.20
CA LEU A 81 -8.78 31.95 -28.74
C LEU A 81 -9.66 30.97 -29.53
N SER A 82 -10.99 31.05 -29.41
CA SER A 82 -11.91 30.17 -30.13
C SER A 82 -12.13 30.55 -31.60
N ARG A 83 -11.69 31.73 -32.06
CA ARG A 83 -11.99 32.21 -33.43
C ARG A 83 -10.92 31.86 -34.48
N HIS A 84 -9.81 31.23 -34.10
CA HIS A 84 -8.69 30.93 -35.02
C HIS A 84 -8.47 29.43 -35.33
N ALA A 85 -9.33 28.53 -34.86
CA ALA A 85 -9.20 27.09 -35.08
C ALA A 85 -10.07 26.56 -36.23
N SER A 86 -10.09 27.24 -37.39
CA SER A 86 -10.86 26.82 -38.57
C SER A 86 -10.03 26.88 -39.85
N SER A 87 -8.87 26.21 -39.87
CA SER A 87 -8.25 25.76 -41.13
C SER A 87 -7.22 24.68 -40.84
N ALA A 88 -7.66 23.43 -40.73
CA ALA A 88 -6.77 22.27 -40.85
C ALA A 88 -7.31 21.35 -41.96
N PRO A 89 -6.47 20.93 -42.92
CA PRO A 89 -6.91 20.15 -44.06
C PRO A 89 -7.28 18.72 -43.67
N VAL A 90 -8.37 18.25 -44.26
CA VAL A 90 -8.92 16.89 -44.16
C VAL A 90 -7.89 15.90 -44.70
N CYS A 91 -7.43 14.98 -43.85
CA CYS A 91 -6.58 13.86 -44.25
C CYS A 91 -7.48 12.63 -44.48
N GLU A 92 -7.56 12.22 -45.74
CA GLU A 92 -8.42 11.17 -46.28
C GLU A 92 -7.97 9.78 -45.77
N ARG A 93 -8.84 9.09 -45.02
CA ARG A 93 -8.58 7.72 -44.54
C ARG A 93 -9.00 6.72 -45.60
N ILE A 94 -8.00 6.02 -46.16
CA ILE A 94 -8.14 4.83 -46.98
C ILE A 94 -8.75 3.70 -46.14
N ILE A 95 -9.94 3.23 -46.53
CA ILE A 95 -10.60 2.05 -45.97
C ILE A 95 -10.05 0.81 -46.69
N HIS A 96 -9.25 -0.01 -46.00
CA HIS A 96 -8.97 -1.38 -46.45
C HIS A 96 -10.07 -2.32 -45.96
N THR A 97 -10.83 -2.86 -46.90
CA THR A 97 -11.78 -3.95 -46.70
C THR A 97 -11.01 -5.25 -46.43
N ARG A 98 -11.26 -5.88 -45.27
CA ARG A 98 -10.72 -7.20 -44.92
C ARG A 98 -11.72 -8.27 -45.35
N SER A 99 -11.30 -9.08 -46.33
CA SER A 99 -12.01 -10.25 -46.85
C SER A 99 -12.13 -11.38 -45.83
N ASP A 100 -13.28 -12.05 -45.89
CA ASP A 100 -13.66 -13.25 -45.16
C ASP A 100 -12.67 -14.40 -45.33
N LYS A 101 -12.25 -14.99 -44.21
CA LYS A 101 -11.56 -16.29 -44.17
C LYS A 101 -12.40 -17.29 -43.37
N LYS A 102 -12.91 -18.26 -44.12
CA LYS A 102 -13.68 -19.44 -43.69
C LYS A 102 -12.99 -20.19 -42.55
N ARG A 103 -13.74 -20.47 -41.48
CA ARG A 103 -13.35 -21.33 -40.36
C ARG A 103 -13.69 -22.78 -40.70
N ALA A 104 -12.66 -23.61 -40.86
CA ALA A 104 -12.79 -25.07 -40.93
C ALA A 104 -12.78 -25.67 -39.51
N THR A 105 -13.67 -26.63 -39.27
CA THR A 105 -13.76 -27.46 -38.05
C THR A 105 -12.76 -28.62 -38.08
N PRO A 106 -12.07 -28.96 -36.98
CA PRO A 106 -11.32 -30.21 -36.90
C PRO A 106 -12.20 -31.37 -36.37
N PRO A 107 -11.91 -32.62 -36.76
CA PRO A 107 -12.63 -33.81 -36.32
C PRO A 107 -12.23 -34.24 -34.91
N LYS A 108 -13.20 -34.89 -34.25
CA LYS A 108 -13.05 -35.64 -32.99
C LYS A 108 -12.27 -36.91 -33.27
N ASP A 109 -11.25 -37.19 -32.47
CA ASP A 109 -10.78 -38.55 -32.28
C ASP A 109 -10.53 -38.88 -30.82
N SER A 110 -10.98 -40.09 -30.50
CA SER A 110 -11.00 -40.76 -29.21
C SER A 110 -9.67 -41.46 -28.93
N SER A 111 -9.10 -41.26 -27.74
CA SER A 111 -8.46 -42.31 -26.93
C SER A 111 -7.77 -41.70 -25.70
N GLN A 112 -8.19 -42.11 -24.50
CA GLN A 112 -7.44 -41.92 -23.26
C GLN A 112 -6.54 -43.14 -23.01
N PRO A 113 -5.43 -42.94 -22.29
CA PRO A 113 -5.33 -43.64 -21.01
C PRO A 113 -4.91 -42.73 -19.83
N ARG A 114 -5.08 -43.33 -18.65
CA ARG A 114 -5.06 -42.75 -17.29
C ARG A 114 -3.65 -42.41 -16.75
N SER A 115 -3.68 -41.63 -15.65
CA SER A 115 -2.61 -41.29 -14.68
C SER A 115 -1.66 -40.17 -15.15
N SER A 116 -1.32 -39.14 -14.39
CA SER A 116 -1.04 -39.08 -12.95
C SER A 116 -1.28 -37.67 -12.38
N THR A 117 -1.66 -37.63 -11.11
CA THR A 117 -1.90 -36.43 -10.29
C THR A 117 -0.57 -35.71 -10.02
N ALA A 118 -0.35 -34.55 -10.65
CA ALA A 118 0.69 -33.60 -10.28
C ALA A 118 0.04 -32.27 -9.89
N LEU A 119 0.24 -31.86 -8.64
CA LEU A 119 -0.21 -30.58 -8.10
C LEU A 119 0.53 -29.45 -8.83
N PHE A 120 -0.20 -28.72 -9.67
CA PHE A 120 0.30 -27.56 -10.39
C PHE A 120 0.12 -26.32 -9.51
N THR A 121 1.21 -25.79 -8.96
CA THR A 121 1.22 -24.45 -8.35
C THR A 121 1.17 -23.43 -9.48
N SER A 122 0.03 -22.76 -9.65
CA SER A 122 -0.17 -21.71 -10.63
C SER A 122 0.80 -20.54 -10.42
N ARG A 123 1.76 -20.37 -11.33
CA ARG A 123 2.55 -19.13 -11.46
C ARG A 123 1.64 -18.02 -12.00
N THR A 124 1.69 -16.85 -11.37
CA THR A 124 0.95 -15.67 -11.85
C THR A 124 1.70 -15.00 -13.00
N ALA A 125 0.96 -14.37 -13.92
CA ALA A 125 1.49 -13.76 -15.15
C ALA A 125 2.55 -12.65 -14.91
N SER A 126 2.64 -12.11 -13.69
CA SER A 126 3.64 -11.13 -13.25
C SER A 126 5.07 -11.67 -13.16
N ASP A 127 5.29 -12.98 -13.00
CA ASP A 127 6.64 -13.57 -12.97
C ASP A 127 7.26 -13.68 -14.38
N SER A 128 6.42 -13.83 -15.42
CA SER A 128 6.85 -14.01 -16.81
C SER A 128 7.46 -12.75 -17.45
N PHE A 129 7.05 -11.56 -17.01
CA PHE A 129 7.50 -10.29 -17.59
C PHE A 129 8.96 -9.98 -17.23
N TRP A 130 9.37 -10.25 -15.98
CA TRP A 130 10.74 -10.01 -15.51
C TRP A 130 11.75 -11.03 -16.02
N GLU A 131 11.32 -12.27 -16.27
CA GLU A 131 12.19 -13.33 -16.81
C GLU A 131 12.51 -13.11 -18.31
N ALA A 132 11.65 -12.40 -19.05
CA ALA A 132 11.85 -12.04 -20.46
C ALA A 132 12.88 -10.90 -20.66
N GLN A 133 13.01 -9.97 -19.71
CA GLN A 133 13.96 -8.85 -19.81
C GLN A 133 15.42 -9.28 -19.54
N GLN A 134 15.64 -10.44 -18.89
CA GLN A 134 16.99 -10.97 -18.61
C GLN A 134 17.54 -11.89 -19.70
N ARG A 135 16.72 -12.39 -20.64
CA ARG A 135 17.18 -13.31 -21.70
C ARG A 135 17.86 -12.63 -22.89
N SER A 136 17.84 -11.29 -22.97
CA SER A 136 18.37 -10.53 -24.11
C SER A 136 19.73 -9.87 -23.87
N GLY A 137 20.38 -10.08 -22.71
CA GLY A 137 21.53 -9.29 -22.29
C GLY A 137 22.90 -9.90 -22.59
N THR A 138 23.44 -9.67 -23.80
CA THR A 138 24.87 -9.33 -23.92
C THR A 138 24.99 -7.83 -23.61
N VAL A 139 25.17 -7.49 -22.34
CA VAL A 139 25.47 -6.10 -21.93
C VAL A 139 26.98 -5.93 -22.01
N SER A 140 27.47 -5.40 -23.14
CA SER A 140 28.80 -4.78 -23.18
C SER A 140 28.71 -3.44 -22.45
N CYS A 141 29.35 -3.34 -21.29
CA CYS A 141 29.54 -2.07 -20.59
C CYS A 141 30.50 -1.19 -21.41
N PRO A 142 30.13 0.05 -21.80
CA PRO A 142 31.09 0.99 -22.31
C PRO A 142 31.76 1.74 -21.16
N GLY A 143 33.09 1.79 -21.19
CA GLY A 143 33.86 2.97 -20.78
C GLY A 143 34.11 3.16 -19.29
N ASN A 144 35.35 2.90 -18.89
CA ASN A 144 36.03 3.59 -17.80
C ASN A 144 35.82 5.11 -17.91
N SER A 145 35.08 5.73 -16.99
CA SER A 145 35.22 7.16 -16.72
C SER A 145 35.88 7.35 -15.35
N SER A 146 37.07 7.94 -15.37
CA SER A 146 37.89 8.29 -14.20
C SER A 146 37.26 9.37 -13.30
N GLU A 147 36.07 9.86 -13.64
CA GLU A 147 35.48 11.08 -13.10
C GLU A 147 34.68 10.85 -11.80
N TYR A 148 34.25 9.61 -11.52
CA TYR A 148 33.52 9.29 -10.28
C TYR A 148 34.41 9.01 -9.05
N LYS A 149 35.74 8.87 -9.23
CA LYS A 149 36.67 8.62 -8.12
C LYS A 149 37.02 9.86 -7.29
N GLU A 150 36.96 11.06 -7.87
CA GLU A 150 37.34 12.28 -7.14
C GLU A 150 36.23 12.82 -6.22
N LEU A 151 34.95 12.61 -6.55
CA LEU A 151 33.83 13.11 -5.74
C LEU A 151 33.65 12.33 -4.41
N CYS A 152 34.05 11.06 -4.35
CA CYS A 152 33.99 10.27 -3.11
C CYS A 152 35.17 10.55 -2.17
N SER A 153 36.34 10.96 -2.66
CA SER A 153 37.53 11.22 -1.81
C SER A 153 37.46 12.55 -1.05
N ALA A 154 36.75 13.55 -1.60
CA ALA A 154 36.66 14.89 -0.98
C ALA A 154 35.77 14.94 0.28
N LEU A 155 34.86 13.98 0.47
CA LEU A 155 33.96 13.94 1.63
C LEU A 155 34.58 13.29 2.89
N TYR A 156 35.77 12.69 2.79
CA TYR A 156 36.41 11.96 3.90
C TYR A 156 37.70 12.60 4.45
N SER A 157 38.11 13.78 4.00
CA SER A 157 39.40 14.39 4.40
C SER A 157 39.31 15.54 5.43
N ALA A 158 38.31 15.54 6.32
CA ALA A 158 38.27 16.50 7.44
C ALA A 158 38.90 15.90 8.72
N PRO A 159 39.96 16.50 9.30
CA PRO A 159 40.56 16.02 10.54
C PRO A 159 39.71 16.46 11.74
N SER A 160 38.89 15.54 12.28
CA SER A 160 38.16 15.77 13.53
C SER A 160 38.94 15.29 14.76
N LEU A 161 39.05 16.21 15.72
CA LEU A 161 39.66 16.05 17.04
C LEU A 161 39.05 14.85 17.80
N ARG A 162 39.94 13.99 18.31
CA ARG A 162 39.62 12.79 19.07
C ARG A 162 38.93 13.15 20.40
N ARG A 163 37.62 12.89 20.50
CA ARG A 163 36.98 12.55 21.78
C ARG A 163 36.79 11.04 21.83
N ALA A 164 37.32 10.44 22.89
CA ALA A 164 37.16 9.02 23.18
C ALA A 164 35.68 8.74 23.54
N SER A 165 34.89 8.39 22.53
CA SER A 165 33.55 7.81 22.72
C SER A 165 33.63 6.33 22.44
N THR A 166 33.27 5.52 23.45
CA THR A 166 32.99 4.09 23.35
C THR A 166 31.66 3.88 22.61
N GLU A 167 31.64 4.12 21.30
CA GLU A 167 30.54 3.65 20.47
C GLU A 167 30.74 2.17 20.10
N PRO A 168 29.65 1.37 20.03
CA PRO A 168 29.74 0.01 19.55
C PRO A 168 30.25 0.03 18.10
N ARG A 169 31.49 -0.46 17.89
CA ARG A 169 32.13 -0.63 16.59
C ARG A 169 31.13 -1.19 15.59
N GLN A 170 30.77 -0.40 14.57
CA GLN A 170 30.09 -0.94 13.41
C GLN A 170 31.11 -1.79 12.63
N PRO A 171 30.92 -3.12 12.49
CA PRO A 171 31.96 -4.03 11.99
C PRO A 171 32.39 -3.82 10.54
N TRP A 172 31.74 -2.92 9.80
CA TRP A 172 31.97 -2.73 8.37
C TRP A 172 33.01 -1.66 8.01
N ALA A 173 33.54 -0.93 9.00
CA ALA A 173 34.41 0.23 8.74
C ALA A 173 35.90 -0.10 8.54
N ASP A 174 36.32 -1.38 8.63
CA ASP A 174 37.73 -1.78 8.59
C ASP A 174 37.97 -2.97 7.63
N MET A 175 37.37 -2.90 6.44
CA MET A 175 37.62 -3.86 5.36
C MET A 175 38.57 -3.23 4.34
N SER A 176 39.81 -3.72 4.34
CA SER A 176 40.90 -3.39 3.41
C SER A 176 40.44 -3.44 1.94
N GLU A 177 40.94 -2.49 1.14
CA GLU A 177 40.59 -2.17 -0.27
C GLU A 177 40.85 -3.28 -1.32
N GLY A 178 40.92 -4.56 -0.94
CA GLY A 178 41.51 -5.62 -1.77
C GLY A 178 40.58 -6.39 -2.72
N GLU A 179 39.30 -6.56 -2.39
CA GLU A 179 38.36 -7.28 -3.26
C GLU A 179 36.97 -6.64 -3.13
N CYS A 180 36.60 -5.84 -4.13
CA CYS A 180 35.21 -5.46 -4.34
C CYS A 180 34.43 -6.72 -4.77
N VAL A 181 34.14 -7.60 -3.82
CA VAL A 181 33.25 -8.74 -4.03
C VAL A 181 31.97 -8.17 -4.61
N ASN A 182 31.69 -8.52 -5.86
CA ASN A 182 30.56 -8.02 -6.61
C ASN A 182 29.26 -8.29 -5.84
N PHE A 183 28.80 -7.30 -5.07
CA PHE A 183 27.49 -7.28 -4.44
C PHE A 183 26.44 -7.09 -5.54
N LEU A 184 26.29 -8.11 -6.39
CA LEU A 184 25.21 -8.13 -7.36
C LEU A 184 23.90 -8.10 -6.56
N PRO A 185 23.02 -7.11 -6.81
CA PRO A 185 21.74 -7.05 -6.13
C PRO A 185 20.98 -8.34 -6.39
N SER A 186 20.46 -8.95 -5.33
CA SER A 186 19.63 -10.14 -5.46
C SER A 186 18.32 -9.82 -6.19
N LYS A 187 17.67 -10.84 -6.77
CA LYS A 187 16.32 -10.67 -7.35
C LYS A 187 15.34 -10.05 -6.35
N GLY A 188 15.48 -10.35 -5.06
CA GLY A 188 14.65 -9.76 -4.01
C GLY A 188 14.95 -8.29 -3.70
N SER A 189 16.09 -7.76 -4.14
CA SER A 189 16.46 -6.34 -4.00
C SER A 189 15.80 -5.43 -5.05
N ALA A 190 15.13 -5.98 -6.06
CA ALA A 190 14.40 -5.18 -7.05
C ALA A 190 13.34 -4.29 -6.35
N GLY A 191 13.39 -2.98 -6.60
CA GLY A 191 12.49 -2.00 -6.01
C GLY A 191 12.87 -1.51 -4.59
N HIS A 192 14.09 -1.75 -4.12
CA HIS A 192 14.56 -1.19 -2.85
C HIS A 192 14.59 0.36 -2.92
N PRO A 193 14.18 1.09 -1.85
CA PRO A 193 13.74 0.60 -0.54
C PRO A 193 12.23 0.26 -0.43
N GLU A 194 11.39 0.80 -1.32
CA GLU A 194 9.93 0.84 -1.13
C GLU A 194 9.18 -0.45 -1.50
N LEU A 195 9.62 -1.12 -2.57
CA LEU A 195 8.98 -2.29 -3.18
C LEU A 195 9.80 -3.57 -3.06
N CYS A 196 11.01 -3.52 -2.49
CA CYS A 196 11.82 -4.71 -2.29
C CYS A 196 11.16 -5.75 -1.39
N LYS A 197 11.61 -6.99 -1.53
CA LYS A 197 11.15 -8.10 -0.69
C LYS A 197 11.75 -7.98 0.72
N ARG A 198 11.28 -8.83 1.63
CA ARG A 198 11.80 -8.88 3.01
C ARG A 198 13.34 -9.03 3.00
N PRO A 199 14.08 -8.39 3.93
CA PRO A 199 15.52 -8.57 4.06
C PRO A 199 15.89 -10.05 4.25
N CYS A 200 16.96 -10.47 3.58
CA CYS A 200 17.48 -11.82 3.65
C CYS A 200 18.22 -12.02 4.98
N VAL A 201 17.62 -12.79 5.89
CA VAL A 201 18.23 -13.09 7.19
C VAL A 201 19.55 -13.85 7.07
N LEU A 202 19.69 -14.69 6.03
CA LEU A 202 20.92 -15.43 5.76
C LEU A 202 22.02 -14.53 5.20
N PHE A 203 21.68 -13.49 4.44
CA PHE A 203 22.66 -12.55 3.92
C PHE A 203 23.18 -11.64 5.01
N VAL A 204 22.30 -11.17 5.90
CA VAL A 204 22.70 -10.41 7.10
C VAL A 204 23.60 -11.24 8.04
N ALA A 205 23.45 -12.57 8.04
CA ALA A 205 24.31 -13.49 8.75
C ALA A 205 25.54 -13.97 7.93
N GLU A 206 25.74 -13.46 6.72
CA GLU A 206 26.83 -13.84 5.80
C GLU A 206 26.83 -15.32 5.37
N THR A 207 25.70 -16.03 5.53
CA THR A 207 25.55 -17.44 5.17
C THR A 207 24.67 -17.67 3.93
N CYS A 208 24.31 -16.63 3.18
CA CYS A 208 23.44 -16.77 2.01
C CYS A 208 24.20 -17.34 0.80
N LYS A 209 23.92 -18.60 0.45
CA LYS A 209 24.52 -19.28 -0.73
C LYS A 209 23.84 -18.95 -2.06
N SER A 210 22.65 -18.36 -2.03
CA SER A 210 21.85 -18.09 -3.24
C SER A 210 22.36 -16.91 -4.07
N GLY A 211 23.21 -16.05 -3.49
CA GLY A 211 23.80 -14.90 -4.19
C GLY A 211 22.74 -14.03 -4.89
N SER A 212 22.96 -13.72 -6.16
CA SER A 212 22.05 -12.91 -6.98
C SER A 212 20.69 -13.58 -7.25
N ALA A 213 20.60 -14.91 -7.17
CA ALA A 213 19.36 -15.65 -7.35
C ALA A 213 18.46 -15.63 -6.10
N CYS A 214 18.92 -15.05 -4.98
CA CYS A 214 18.13 -14.98 -3.76
C CYS A 214 16.83 -14.18 -3.97
N GLY A 215 15.70 -14.76 -3.54
CA GLY A 215 14.40 -14.11 -3.59
C GLY A 215 14.17 -13.07 -2.48
N TYR A 216 15.13 -12.83 -1.60
CA TYR A 216 15.06 -11.85 -0.51
C TYR A 216 16.02 -10.69 -0.76
N CYS A 217 15.73 -9.53 -0.18
CA CYS A 217 16.55 -8.33 -0.40
C CYS A 217 17.90 -8.46 0.33
N HIS A 218 18.99 -8.19 -0.40
CA HIS A 218 20.36 -8.14 0.11
C HIS A 218 20.84 -6.70 0.36
N MET A 219 20.04 -5.69 -0.01
CA MET A 219 20.41 -4.30 0.27
C MET A 219 20.35 -4.01 1.76
N PRO A 220 21.19 -3.10 2.28
CA PRO A 220 21.07 -2.63 3.66
C PRO A 220 19.68 -2.01 3.84
N HIS A 221 18.91 -2.57 4.77
CA HIS A 221 17.69 -1.95 5.21
C HIS A 221 17.98 -1.16 6.46
N ASP A 222 17.62 0.12 6.45
CA ASP A 222 17.56 0.88 7.68
C ASP A 222 16.70 0.12 8.68
N LYS A 223 17.20 -0.03 9.91
CA LYS A 223 16.53 -0.75 11.02
C LYS A 223 15.20 -0.09 11.44
N LEU A 224 14.65 0.81 10.62
CA LEU A 224 13.33 1.37 10.72
C LEU A 224 12.34 0.21 10.68
N ARG A 225 12.02 -0.28 11.88
CA ARG A 225 10.97 -1.26 12.12
C ARG A 225 9.76 -0.78 11.33
N PRO A 226 9.21 -1.59 10.40
CA PRO A 226 8.09 -1.15 9.58
C PRO A 226 7.00 -0.64 10.53
N VAL A 227 6.48 0.54 10.22
CA VAL A 227 5.47 1.18 11.06
C VAL A 227 4.26 0.26 11.11
N ASN A 228 4.10 -0.43 12.22
CA ASN A 228 2.97 -1.31 12.43
C ASN A 228 1.79 -0.46 12.89
N LEU A 229 0.64 -0.66 12.26
CA LEU A 229 -0.58 -0.02 12.71
C LEU A 229 -0.94 -0.48 14.13
N ASP A 230 -1.19 0.49 15.01
CA ASP A 230 -1.68 0.22 16.37
C ASP A 230 -2.94 -0.63 16.36
N ARG A 231 -3.20 -1.33 17.47
CA ARG A 231 -4.40 -2.17 17.64
C ARG A 231 -5.68 -1.41 17.31
N LYS A 232 -5.81 -0.15 17.77
CA LYS A 232 -6.97 0.71 17.52
C LYS A 232 -7.16 1.01 16.01
N ASN A 233 -6.07 1.36 15.32
CA ASN A 233 -6.11 1.67 13.89
C ASN A 233 -6.40 0.43 13.03
N ARG A 234 -5.88 -0.73 13.42
CA ARG A 234 -6.22 -2.01 12.78
C ARG A 234 -7.68 -2.39 12.98
N THR A 235 -8.22 -2.21 14.18
CA THR A 235 -9.64 -2.43 14.44
C THR A 235 -10.50 -1.48 13.63
N LEU A 236 -10.14 -0.19 13.58
CA LEU A 236 -10.85 0.82 12.80
C LEU A 236 -10.89 0.48 11.30
N LEU A 237 -9.73 0.14 10.71
CA LEU A 237 -9.71 -0.32 9.30
C LEU A 237 -10.58 -1.56 9.12
N ARG A 238 -10.48 -2.55 10.01
CA ARG A 238 -11.27 -3.79 9.92
C ARG A 238 -12.78 -3.55 10.03
N SER A 239 -13.23 -2.57 10.80
CA SER A 239 -14.65 -2.23 10.95
C SER A 239 -15.21 -1.45 9.76
N MET A 240 -14.37 -0.79 8.95
CA MET A 240 -14.81 -0.11 7.73
C MET A 240 -15.18 -1.13 6.65
N PRO A 241 -16.20 -0.86 5.80
CA PRO A 241 -16.43 -1.65 4.60
C PRO A 241 -15.21 -1.59 3.67
N VAL A 242 -15.03 -2.62 2.83
CA VAL A 242 -13.86 -2.75 1.95
C VAL A 242 -13.71 -1.53 1.03
N ASP A 243 -14.82 -0.97 0.58
CA ASP A 243 -14.83 0.15 -0.36
C ASP A 243 -14.31 1.43 0.30
N GLU A 244 -14.76 1.71 1.53
CA GLU A 244 -14.23 2.82 2.31
C GLU A 244 -12.76 2.61 2.70
N ARG A 245 -12.35 1.37 3.01
CA ARG A 245 -10.93 1.06 3.26
C ARG A 245 -10.07 1.39 2.04
N LEU A 246 -10.48 0.93 0.86
CA LEU A 246 -9.76 1.20 -0.39
C LEU A 246 -9.78 2.70 -0.71
N ALA A 247 -10.89 3.40 -0.46
CA ALA A 247 -10.98 4.85 -0.62
C ALA A 247 -10.03 5.63 0.31
N VAL A 248 -9.70 5.08 1.48
CA VAL A 248 -8.69 5.66 2.38
C VAL A 248 -7.26 5.30 1.96
N LEU A 249 -7.01 4.07 1.49
CA LEU A 249 -5.68 3.57 1.14
C LEU A 249 -5.18 4.10 -0.21
N LEU A 250 -6.01 4.10 -1.24
CA LEU A 250 -5.62 4.43 -2.62
C LEU A 250 -4.96 5.81 -2.77
N PRO A 251 -5.49 6.91 -2.18
CA PRO A 251 -4.83 8.20 -2.27
C PRO A 251 -3.44 8.21 -1.66
N VAL A 252 -3.23 7.50 -0.54
CA VAL A 252 -1.93 7.40 0.13
C VAL A 252 -0.93 6.60 -0.71
N ILE A 253 -1.39 5.49 -1.32
CA ILE A 253 -0.57 4.66 -2.21
C ILE A 253 -0.09 5.49 -3.41
N ARG A 254 -0.99 6.26 -4.05
CA ARG A 254 -0.64 7.12 -5.19
C ARG A 254 0.35 8.21 -4.80
N GLU A 255 0.11 8.88 -3.67
CA GLU A 255 1.00 9.94 -3.16
C GLU A 255 2.41 9.39 -2.91
N GLN A 256 2.53 8.22 -2.27
CA GLN A 256 3.83 7.59 -2.01
C GLN A 256 4.52 7.10 -3.28
N ALA A 257 3.78 6.47 -4.18
CA ALA A 257 4.34 6.00 -5.44
C ALA A 257 4.78 7.16 -6.33
N ALA A 258 4.03 8.27 -6.36
CA ALA A 258 4.43 9.49 -7.05
C ALA A 258 5.69 10.09 -6.42
N GLY A 259 5.75 10.18 -5.08
CA GLY A 259 6.92 10.68 -4.36
C GLY A 259 8.17 9.81 -4.55
N SER A 260 8.00 8.52 -4.83
CA SER A 260 9.09 7.56 -5.06
C SER A 260 9.44 7.34 -6.53
N GLY A 261 8.69 7.95 -7.46
CA GLY A 261 8.86 7.72 -8.91
C GLY A 261 8.44 6.33 -9.39
N LEU A 262 7.66 5.58 -8.60
CA LEU A 262 7.29 4.18 -8.85
C LEU A 262 5.86 4.00 -9.39
N MET A 263 5.26 5.09 -9.91
CA MET A 263 3.88 5.08 -10.37
C MET A 263 3.65 4.15 -11.56
N ALA A 264 4.63 4.01 -12.46
CA ALA A 264 4.50 3.19 -13.67
C ALA A 264 4.47 1.71 -13.32
N GLU A 265 5.32 1.28 -12.38
CA GLU A 265 5.47 -0.09 -11.91
C GLU A 265 4.21 -0.59 -11.22
N ILE A 266 3.53 0.28 -10.47
CA ILE A 266 2.33 -0.09 -9.70
C ILE A 266 1.01 0.30 -10.40
N ALA A 267 1.07 0.89 -11.60
CA ALA A 267 -0.11 1.43 -12.28
C ALA A 267 -1.20 0.37 -12.47
N THR A 268 -0.81 -0.86 -12.83
CA THR A 268 -1.74 -1.98 -13.01
C THR A 268 -2.41 -2.40 -11.70
N ASP A 269 -1.65 -2.44 -10.60
CA ASP A 269 -2.19 -2.78 -9.27
C ASP A 269 -3.16 -1.71 -8.78
N VAL A 270 -2.77 -0.43 -8.90
CA VAL A 270 -3.64 0.69 -8.56
C VAL A 270 -4.93 0.61 -9.37
N ALA A 271 -4.85 0.51 -10.71
CA ALA A 271 -6.02 0.41 -11.59
C ALA A 271 -6.95 -0.75 -11.20
N THR A 272 -6.39 -1.91 -10.84
CA THR A 272 -7.17 -3.08 -10.40
C THR A 272 -7.89 -2.81 -9.09
N LEU A 273 -7.22 -2.19 -8.12
CA LEU A 273 -7.81 -1.81 -6.84
C LEU A 273 -8.89 -0.73 -7.00
N GLU A 274 -8.70 0.23 -7.91
CA GLU A 274 -9.70 1.26 -8.23
C GLU A 274 -10.95 0.66 -8.84
N GLN A 275 -10.76 -0.25 -9.79
CA GLN A 275 -11.87 -0.93 -10.45
C GLN A 275 -12.70 -1.70 -9.42
N ARG A 276 -12.04 -2.39 -8.49
CA ARG A 276 -12.71 -3.10 -7.38
C ARG A 276 -13.48 -2.15 -6.47
N ALA A 277 -12.92 -0.99 -6.13
CA ALA A 277 -13.61 0.01 -5.32
C ALA A 277 -14.82 0.63 -6.06
N LYS A 278 -14.72 0.87 -7.36
CA LYS A 278 -15.79 1.46 -8.18
C LYS A 278 -16.97 0.51 -8.42
N CYS A 279 -16.70 -0.75 -8.76
CA CYS A 279 -17.76 -1.72 -9.07
C CYS A 279 -18.77 -1.89 -7.92
N LYS A 280 -18.35 -1.68 -6.68
CA LYS A 280 -19.20 -1.87 -5.49
C LYS A 280 -20.06 -0.68 -5.13
N LEU A 281 -19.60 0.54 -5.43
CA LEU A 281 -20.45 1.73 -5.30
C LEU A 281 -21.67 1.63 -6.22
N LEU A 282 -21.50 1.07 -7.41
CA LEU A 282 -22.60 0.86 -8.37
C LEU A 282 -23.53 -0.31 -7.99
N ALA A 283 -23.02 -1.33 -7.30
CA ALA A 283 -23.84 -2.44 -6.83
C ALA A 283 -24.71 -2.04 -5.64
N SER A 284 -24.15 -1.26 -4.70
CA SER A 284 -24.85 -0.84 -3.48
C SER A 284 -26.01 0.13 -3.75
N THR A 285 -25.92 0.93 -4.81
CA THR A 285 -27.00 1.87 -5.18
C THR A 285 -28.23 1.19 -5.77
N ARG A 286 -28.12 -0.06 -6.24
CA ARG A 286 -29.25 -0.80 -6.85
C ARG A 286 -30.14 -1.51 -5.84
N THR A 287 -29.65 -1.83 -4.65
CA THR A 287 -30.39 -2.66 -3.67
C THR A 287 -31.17 -1.85 -2.63
N THR A 288 -30.97 -0.53 -2.53
CA THR A 288 -31.58 0.30 -1.48
C THR A 288 -32.89 0.99 -1.88
N SER A 289 -33.46 0.68 -3.05
CA SER A 289 -34.63 1.42 -3.56
C SER A 289 -36.00 0.98 -2.99
N THR A 290 -36.11 -0.10 -2.21
CA THR A 290 -37.44 -0.67 -1.88
C THR A 290 -37.84 -0.79 -0.41
N ASP A 291 -36.97 -0.58 0.59
CA ASP A 291 -37.39 -0.69 2.00
C ASP A 291 -36.87 0.45 2.88
N LEU A 292 -37.70 1.49 3.03
CA LEU A 292 -37.42 2.75 3.74
C LEU A 292 -37.48 2.66 5.29
N SER A 293 -37.18 1.53 5.94
CA SER A 293 -37.39 1.42 7.39
C SER A 293 -36.33 0.72 8.25
N GLY A 294 -35.21 0.25 7.67
CA GLY A 294 -34.16 -0.43 8.43
C GLY A 294 -32.95 0.46 8.72
N SER A 295 -32.72 0.79 9.98
CA SER A 295 -31.56 1.56 10.50
C SER A 295 -30.21 0.93 10.12
N GLU A 296 -29.66 1.30 8.96
CA GLU A 296 -28.26 1.05 8.64
C GLU A 296 -27.40 1.95 9.53
N ARG A 297 -26.87 1.37 10.61
CA ARG A 297 -25.80 1.98 11.42
C ARG A 297 -24.52 2.00 10.60
N SER A 298 -24.45 2.89 9.62
CA SER A 298 -23.17 3.29 9.05
C SER A 298 -22.32 3.82 10.20
N VAL A 299 -21.21 3.15 10.48
CA VAL A 299 -20.29 3.56 11.54
C VAL A 299 -19.68 4.87 11.08
N GLU A 300 -20.21 5.99 11.60
CA GLU A 300 -19.70 7.30 11.27
C GLU A 300 -18.29 7.45 11.85
N VAL A 301 -17.28 7.16 11.03
CA VAL A 301 -15.90 7.32 11.44
C VAL A 301 -15.60 8.80 11.55
N SER A 302 -15.18 9.24 12.75
CA SER A 302 -14.85 10.64 12.97
C SER A 302 -13.75 11.10 12.01
N ARG A 303 -13.92 12.28 11.38
CA ARG A 303 -12.90 12.90 10.52
C ARG A 303 -11.52 12.98 11.19
N LYS A 304 -11.50 13.18 12.51
CA LYS A 304 -10.26 13.20 13.32
C LYS A 304 -9.55 11.83 13.32
N GLN A 305 -10.31 10.74 13.39
CA GLN A 305 -9.75 9.38 13.34
C GLN A 305 -9.19 9.07 11.95
N LEU A 306 -9.91 9.45 10.87
CA LEU A 306 -9.42 9.28 9.50
C LEU A 306 -8.14 10.07 9.24
N SER A 307 -8.05 11.31 9.73
CA SER A 307 -6.83 12.12 9.60
C SER A 307 -5.63 11.48 10.29
N ARG A 308 -5.79 11.00 11.53
CA ARG A 308 -4.75 10.27 12.26
C ARG A 308 -4.34 8.98 11.55
N LEU A 309 -5.32 8.22 11.05
CA LEU A 309 -5.08 7.00 10.30
C LEU A 309 -4.26 7.28 9.03
N ARG A 310 -4.64 8.29 8.24
CA ARG A 310 -3.88 8.70 7.04
C ARG A 310 -2.46 9.12 7.38
N SER A 311 -2.26 9.87 8.46
CA SER A 311 -0.91 10.23 8.92
C SER A 311 -0.05 9.01 9.24
N MET A 312 -0.63 7.96 9.84
CA MET A 312 0.07 6.70 10.11
C MET A 312 0.34 5.90 8.84
N LEU A 313 -0.63 5.82 7.93
CA LEU A 313 -0.48 5.11 6.65
C LEU A 313 0.64 5.71 5.80
N ARG A 314 0.80 7.04 5.79
CA ARG A 314 1.90 7.73 5.09
C ARG A 314 3.31 7.36 5.58
N LYS A 315 3.41 6.81 6.79
CA LYS A 315 4.69 6.37 7.38
C LYS A 315 4.99 4.89 7.10
N MET A 316 4.06 4.15 6.51
CA MET A 316 4.28 2.76 6.09
C MET A 316 5.01 2.74 4.75
N SER A 317 5.77 1.69 4.47
CA SER A 317 6.36 1.51 3.13
C SER A 317 5.28 1.21 2.09
N LEU A 318 5.54 1.57 0.84
CA LEU A 318 4.61 1.37 -0.27
C LEU A 318 4.21 -0.12 -0.41
N SER A 319 5.18 -1.04 -0.31
CA SER A 319 4.93 -2.49 -0.32
C SER A 319 3.98 -2.95 0.80
N SER A 320 4.04 -2.32 1.98
CA SER A 320 3.15 -2.65 3.09
C SER A 320 1.72 -2.15 2.86
N LEU A 321 1.57 -0.98 2.24
CA LEU A 321 0.24 -0.46 1.85
C LEU A 321 -0.39 -1.31 0.74
N LEU A 322 0.37 -1.68 -0.29
CA LEU A 322 -0.12 -2.55 -1.37
C LEU A 322 -0.57 -3.90 -0.84
N ARG A 323 0.24 -4.56 0.00
CA ARG A 323 -0.14 -5.84 0.63
C ARG A 323 -1.41 -5.71 1.46
N LEU A 324 -1.56 -4.61 2.21
CA LEU A 324 -2.78 -4.34 2.97
C LEU A 324 -3.98 -4.19 2.02
N ALA A 325 -3.86 -3.39 0.95
CA ALA A 325 -4.93 -3.17 -0.02
C ALA A 325 -5.35 -4.46 -0.75
N HIS A 326 -4.40 -5.28 -1.22
CA HIS A 326 -4.70 -6.56 -1.88
C HIS A 326 -5.36 -7.57 -0.94
N HIS A 327 -4.88 -7.67 0.30
CA HIS A 327 -5.49 -8.54 1.30
C HIS A 327 -6.95 -8.15 1.58
N GLU A 328 -7.23 -6.84 1.69
CA GLU A 328 -8.60 -6.36 1.85
C GLU A 328 -9.48 -6.59 0.61
N ALA A 329 -8.87 -6.53 -0.57
CA ALA A 329 -9.55 -6.80 -1.82
C ALA A 329 -9.86 -8.29 -2.03
N SER A 330 -9.09 -9.22 -1.43
CA SER A 330 -9.26 -10.67 -1.57
C SER A 330 -10.25 -11.28 -0.57
N LYS A 331 -10.37 -10.73 0.64
CA LYS A 331 -11.17 -11.31 1.73
C LYS A 331 -12.68 -11.44 1.46
N ARG A 332 -13.20 -10.81 0.41
CA ARG A 332 -14.63 -10.84 0.10
C ARG A 332 -15.03 -11.89 -0.92
N ASP A 333 -14.10 -12.35 -1.74
CA ASP A 333 -14.39 -13.42 -2.69
C ASP A 333 -14.80 -14.71 -1.94
N GLU A 334 -14.41 -14.84 -0.67
CA GLU A 334 -14.81 -15.96 0.19
C GLU A 334 -16.22 -15.82 0.81
N VAL A 335 -16.67 -14.59 1.15
CA VAL A 335 -17.93 -14.38 1.87
C VAL A 335 -19.13 -14.47 0.93
N ASP A 336 -19.04 -13.90 -0.27
CA ASP A 336 -20.13 -13.99 -1.25
C ASP A 336 -20.29 -15.43 -1.80
N GLY A 337 -19.25 -16.26 -1.68
CA GLY A 337 -19.29 -17.67 -2.03
C GLY A 337 -20.14 -18.51 -1.06
N THR A 338 -20.15 -18.19 0.23
CA THR A 338 -20.90 -18.96 1.23
C THR A 338 -22.39 -18.67 1.17
N ASP A 339 -22.79 -17.41 0.93
CA ASP A 339 -24.21 -17.03 0.86
C ASP A 339 -24.90 -17.67 -0.35
N ASN A 340 -24.20 -17.73 -1.50
CA ASN A 340 -24.70 -18.43 -2.68
C ASN A 340 -24.82 -19.96 -2.45
N GLN A 341 -23.91 -20.58 -1.69
CA GLN A 341 -24.00 -22.00 -1.35
C GLN A 341 -25.17 -22.30 -0.39
N VAL A 342 -25.41 -21.43 0.60
CA VAL A 342 -26.53 -21.59 1.54
C VAL A 342 -27.87 -21.44 0.81
N GLU A 343 -27.98 -20.45 -0.08
CA GLU A 343 -29.20 -20.24 -0.86
C GLU A 343 -29.44 -21.39 -1.87
N ALA A 344 -28.38 -21.89 -2.51
CA ALA A 344 -28.47 -23.06 -3.37
C ALA A 344 -28.94 -24.31 -2.60
N LYS A 345 -28.46 -24.50 -1.37
CA LYS A 345 -28.90 -25.61 -0.51
C LYS A 345 -30.37 -25.48 -0.10
N ARG A 346 -30.84 -24.29 0.29
CA ARG A 346 -32.26 -24.03 0.61
C ARG A 346 -33.19 -24.35 -0.56
N ARG A 347 -32.78 -24.03 -1.79
CA ARG A 347 -33.56 -24.33 -3.01
C ARG A 347 -33.69 -25.83 -3.30
N LEU A 348 -32.71 -26.63 -2.88
CA LEU A 348 -32.78 -28.09 -3.02
C LEU A 348 -33.69 -28.71 -1.95
N GLU A 349 -33.63 -28.19 -0.72
CA GLU A 349 -34.48 -28.66 0.38
C GLU A 349 -35.98 -28.36 0.14
N HIS A 350 -36.32 -27.23 -0.49
CA HIS A 350 -37.71 -26.89 -0.78
C HIS A 350 -38.35 -27.69 -1.94
N LYS A 351 -37.55 -28.45 -2.70
CA LYS A 351 -38.02 -29.29 -3.82
C LYS A 351 -38.26 -30.75 -3.43
N SER A 352 -37.89 -31.14 -2.21
CA SER A 352 -38.21 -32.45 -1.63
C SER A 352 -39.46 -32.32 -0.77
#